data_AF-A0A2M6GGC0-F1
#
_entry.id   AF-A0A2M6GGC0-F1
#
_cell.length_a   1.000
_cell.length_b   1.000
_cell.length_c   1.000
_cell.angle_alpha   90.00
_cell.angle_beta   90.00
_cell.angle_gamma   90.00
#
_symmetry.space_group_name_H-M   'P 1'
#
loop_
_entity.id
_entity.type
_entity.pdbx_description
1 polymer ?
#
loop_
_entity_poly.entity_id
_entity_poly.type
_entity_poly.pdbx_seq_one_letter_code
_entity_poly.pdbx_strand_id
1 'polypeptide(L)' 'MEEYHKSLKQNASIAKAPVKTMTTQANHLFASICAFIKLERLKLSHNLNHFALKTKLFVNATQAAFKELAQLKIKLA' A
#
# COMPACT_ATOMS: atom_id res chain seq x y z
N MET A 1 -1.44 7.54 -19.13
CA MET A 1 -2.81 7.02 -18.88
C MET A 1 -2.78 5.62 -18.26
N GLU A 2 -2.12 4.63 -18.88
CA GLU A 2 -2.08 3.23 -18.41
C GLU A 2 -1.55 3.07 -16.96
N GLU A 3 -0.40 3.67 -16.65
CA GLU A 3 0.29 3.51 -15.35
C GLU A 3 -0.50 4.15 -14.19
N TYR A 4 -1.17 5.28 -14.45
CA TYR A 4 -2.05 5.96 -13.51
C TYR A 4 -3.22 5.06 -13.08
N HIS A 5 -3.98 4.53 -14.04
CA HIS A 5 -5.11 3.64 -13.77
C HIS A 5 -4.68 2.34 -13.09
N LYS A 6 -3.55 1.77 -13.53
CA LYS A 6 -2.98 0.56 -12.92
C LYS A 6 -2.66 0.79 -11.45
N SER A 7 -2.00 1.91 -11.14
CA SER A 7 -1.64 2.25 -9.76
C SER A 7 -2.87 2.52 -8.89
N LEU A 8 -3.84 3.28 -9.38
CA LEU A 8 -5.06 3.55 -8.61
C LEU A 8 -5.83 2.27 -8.26
N LYS A 9 -5.94 1.32 -9.21
CA LYS A 9 -6.63 0.04 -8.99
C LYS A 9 -5.86 -0.89 -8.05
N GLN A 10 -4.54 -1.00 -8.23
CA GLN A 10 -3.73 -2.00 -7.51
C GLN A 10 -3.11 -1.50 -6.21
N ASN A 11 -2.84 -0.20 -6.10
CA ASN A 11 -2.12 0.41 -4.97
C ASN A 11 -2.97 1.41 -4.18
N ALA A 12 -4.05 1.96 -4.74
CA ALA A 12 -4.96 2.89 -4.03
C ALA A 12 -6.40 2.38 -3.87
N SER A 13 -6.68 1.13 -4.26
CA SER A 13 -7.96 0.43 -4.03
C SER A 13 -9.23 1.18 -4.47
N ILE A 14 -9.14 2.04 -5.50
CA ILE A 14 -10.22 2.94 -5.95
C ILE A 14 -11.56 2.24 -6.22
N ALA A 15 -11.54 0.97 -6.63
CA ALA A 15 -12.73 0.19 -6.99
C ALA A 15 -12.96 -1.02 -6.08
N LYS A 16 -12.26 -1.11 -4.94
CA LYS A 16 -12.31 -2.30 -4.05
C LYS A 16 -13.11 -2.06 -2.76
N ALA A 17 -13.49 -0.82 -2.46
CA ALA A 17 -14.23 -0.52 -1.24
C ALA A 17 -15.73 -0.84 -1.38
N PRO A 18 -16.36 -1.49 -0.38
CA PRO A 18 -17.80 -1.75 -0.38
C PRO A 18 -18.58 -0.48 0.06
N VAL A 19 -18.63 0.53 -0.79
CA VAL A 19 -19.27 1.84 -0.53
C VAL A 19 -20.68 1.92 -1.15
N LYS A 20 -21.69 2.29 -0.34
CA LYS A 20 -23.12 2.17 -0.71
C LYS A 20 -23.81 3.49 -1.07
N THR A 21 -23.28 4.64 -0.64
CA THR A 21 -23.90 5.95 -0.85
C THR A 21 -23.03 6.82 -1.75
N MET A 22 -23.62 7.79 -2.46
CA MET A 22 -22.89 8.73 -3.31
C MET A 22 -21.79 9.48 -2.53
N THR A 23 -22.10 9.92 -1.31
CA THR A 23 -21.12 10.60 -0.44
C THR A 23 -19.93 9.69 -0.10
N THR A 24 -20.19 8.44 0.28
CA THR A 24 -19.11 7.50 0.63
C THR A 24 -18.28 7.08 -0.59
N GLN A 25 -18.91 6.97 -1.76
CA GLN A 25 -18.21 6.72 -3.02
C GLN A 25 -17.31 7.89 -3.44
N ALA A 26 -17.81 9.13 -3.36
CA ALA A 26 -17.04 10.32 -3.68
C ALA A 26 -15.85 10.51 -2.73
N ASN A 27 -16.07 10.29 -1.42
CA ASN A 27 -15.00 10.36 -0.43
C ASN A 27 -13.92 9.30 -0.65
N HIS A 28 -14.32 8.07 -1.01
CA HIS A 28 -13.37 6.99 -1.33
C HIS A 28 -12.55 7.32 -2.58
N LEU A 29 -13.20 7.83 -3.64
CA LEU A 29 -12.52 8.30 -4.84
C LEU A 29 -11.47 9.38 -4.52
N PHE A 30 -11.87 10.39 -3.75
CA PHE A 30 -10.97 11.46 -3.33
C PHE A 30 -9.77 10.92 -2.54
N ALA A 31 -10.02 10.04 -1.56
CA ALA A 31 -8.98 9.42 -0.75
C ALA A 31 -8.01 8.59 -1.59
N SER A 32 -8.51 7.81 -2.56
CA SER A 32 -7.68 7.03 -3.49
C SER A 32 -6.78 7.92 -4.35
N ILE A 33 -7.28 9.08 -4.80
CA ILE A 33 -6.47 10.06 -5.55
C ILE A 33 -5.39 10.66 -4.65
N CYS A 34 -5.72 11.05 -3.41
CA CYS A 34 -4.73 11.53 -2.45
C CYS A 34 -3.65 10.49 -2.15
N ALA A 35 -4.03 9.21 -2.01
CA ALA A 35 -3.09 8.11 -1.80
C ALA A 35 -2.16 7.94 -3.01
N PHE A 36 -2.69 8.03 -4.24
CA PHE A 36 -1.87 7.99 -5.45
C PHE A 36 -0.85 9.13 -5.49
N ILE A 37 -1.24 10.37 -5.17
CA ILE A 37 -0.31 11.51 -5.14
C ILE A 37 0.83 11.28 -4.14
N LYS A 38 0.53 10.70 -2.97
CA LYS A 38 1.56 10.34 -1.98
C LYS A 38 2.51 9.26 -2.51
N LEU A 39 1.99 8.26 -3.23
CA LEU A 39 2.82 7.23 -3.86
C LEU A 39 3.75 7.82 -4.93
N GLU A 40 3.28 8.76 -5.75
CA GLU A 40 4.12 9.44 -6.74
C GLU A 40 5.24 10.27 -6.08
N ARG A 41 4.94 10.95 -4.96
CA ARG A 41 5.97 11.65 -4.17
C ARG A 41 7.03 10.70 -3.63
N LEU A 42 6.62 9.53 -3.12
CA LEU A 42 7.54 8.50 -2.64
C LEU A 42 8.36 7.90 -3.79
N LYS A 43 7.75 7.72 -4.97
CA LYS A 43 8.44 7.23 -6.18
C LYS A 43 9.59 8.16 -6.56
N LEU A 44 9.34 9.47 -6.55
CA LEU A 44 10.36 10.49 -6.83
C LEU A 44 11.44 10.54 -5.74
N SER A 45 11.04 10.52 -4.46
CA SER A 45 11.98 10.58 -3.32
C SER A 45 12.92 9.37 -3.26
N HIS A 46 12.41 8.18 -3.54
CA HIS A 46 13.17 6.93 -3.39
C HIS A 46 13.70 6.36 -4.71
N ASN A 47 13.39 6.97 -5.86
CA ASN A 47 13.69 6.44 -7.19
C ASN A 47 13.19 4.98 -7.37
N LEU A 48 12.03 4.65 -6.80
CA LEU A 48 11.41 3.32 -6.85
C LEU A 48 9.98 3.41 -7.39
N ASN A 49 9.59 2.53 -8.30
CA ASN A 49 8.19 2.45 -8.72
C ASN A 49 7.27 1.96 -7.57
N HIS A 50 5.95 2.13 -7.72
CA HIS A 50 4.99 1.81 -6.67
C HIS A 50 4.99 0.35 -6.22
N PHE A 51 5.25 -0.59 -7.14
CA PHE A 51 5.35 -2.01 -6.80
C PHE A 51 6.61 -2.28 -5.99
N ALA A 52 7.75 -1.68 -6.37
CA ALA A 52 9.00 -1.81 -5.63
C ALA A 52 8.89 -1.22 -4.22
N LEU A 53 8.22 -0.06 -4.06
CA LEU A 53 7.92 0.51 -2.74
C LEU A 53 7.09 -0.45 -1.88
N LYS A 54 6.02 -1.03 -2.45
CA LYS A 54 5.18 -2.01 -1.76
C LYS A 54 5.95 -3.25 -1.36
N THR A 55 6.75 -3.82 -2.26
CA THR A 55 7.57 -5.00 -1.98
C THR A 55 8.61 -4.72 -0.90
N LYS A 56 9.27 -3.56 -0.92
CA LYS A 56 10.24 -3.16 0.10
C LYS A 56 9.61 -3.13 1.49
N LEU A 57 8.44 -2.51 1.62
CA LEU A 57 7.70 -2.49 2.89
C LEU A 57 7.30 -3.90 3.34
N PHE A 58 6.81 -4.74 2.42
CA PHE A 58 6.40 -6.09 2.72
C PHE A 58 7.58 -6.95 3.23
N VAL A 59 8.71 -6.94 2.53
CA VAL A 59 9.91 -7.69 2.93
C VAL A 59 10.38 -7.25 4.31
N ASN A 60 10.45 -5.95 4.57
CA ASN A 60 10.86 -5.42 5.87
C ASN A 60 9.91 -5.88 6.99
N ALA A 61 8.59 -5.85 6.76
CA ALA A 61 7.60 -6.32 7.72
C ALA A 61 7.72 -7.84 7.96
N THR A 62 7.90 -8.63 6.91
CA THR A 62 8.09 -10.08 7.03
C THR A 62 9.36 -10.43 7.81
N GLN A 63 10.47 -9.74 7.55
CA GLN A 63 11.71 -9.93 8.29
C GLN A 63 11.56 -9.58 9.78
N ALA A 64 10.88 -8.47 10.09
CA ALA A 64 10.58 -8.08 11.46
C ALA A 64 9.71 -9.14 12.18
N ALA A 65 8.62 -9.58 11.55
CA ALA A 65 7.75 -10.60 12.10
C ALA A 65 8.47 -11.94 12.32
N PHE A 66 9.36 -12.34 11.39
CA PHE A 66 10.15 -13.56 11.53
C PHE A 66 11.13 -13.48 12.69
N LYS A 67 11.75 -12.30 12.91
CA LYS A 67 12.64 -12.05 14.05
C LYS A 67 11.88 -12.20 15.38
N GLU A 68 10.68 -11.64 15.48
CA GLU A 68 9.82 -11.79 16.66
C GLU A 68 9.44 -13.25 16.90
N LEU A 69 9.05 -13.97 15.85
CA LEU A 69 8.74 -15.40 15.93
C LEU A 69 9.93 -16.22 16.44
N ALA A 70 11.13 -15.95 15.95
CA ALA A 70 12.34 -16.63 16.40
C ALA A 70 12.61 -16.37 17.89
N GLN A 71 12.42 -15.14 18.36
CA GLN A 71 12.57 -14.80 19.78
C GLN A 71 11.54 -15.52 20.66
N LEU A 72 10.29 -15.63 20.21
CA LEU A 72 9.26 -16.37 20.93
C LEU A 72 9.59 -17.87 21.02
N LYS A 73 10.13 -18.47 19.95
CA LYS A 73 10.57 -19.87 19.96
C LYS A 73 11.71 -20.11 20.96
N ILE A 74 12.69 -19.20 21.02
CA ILE A 74 13.79 -19.29 21.99
C ILE A 74 13.26 -19.20 23.43
N LYS A 75 12.30 -18.31 23.71
CA LYS A 75 11.72 -18.14 25.06
C LYS A 75 10.86 -19.32 25.53
N LEU A 76 10.37 -20.15 24.60
CA LEU A 76 9.53 -21.31 24.91
C LEU A 76 10.34 -22.59 25.16
N ALA A 77 11.61 -22.60 24.72
CA ALA A 77 12.57 -23.68 24.95
C ALA A 77 13.30 -23.49 26.27
#